data_AF-A0A562SW46-F1
#
_entry.id   AF-A0A562SW46-F1
#
_cell.length_a   1.000
_cell.length_b   1.000
_cell.length_c   1.000
_cell.angle_alpha   90.00
_cell.angle_beta   90.00
_cell.angle_gamma   90.00
#
_symmetry.space_group_name_H-M   'P 1'
#
loop_
_entity.id
_entity.type
_entity.pdbx_description
1 polymer ?
#
loop_
_entity_poly.entity_id
_entity_poly.type
_entity_poly.pdbx_seq_one_letter_code
_entity_poly.pdbx_strand_id
1 'polypeptide(L)'
;MPLRINYKAFLLFLAFGITCMHASAQLLQPATAPNTAQKELIKRGYGMFIHFGVNTFTNLEWSDGTTPASAYNPTNLDPDQWVRTAKEAGFRYVLLITKHHDGFCLWDSKYTDYDVASSPVKTDVVKAVADACKKYGLQFAIYYSLWDRHEPTFNDPNPQKYIDFMLNQLKELFTNYGSICELWLDGGWKRNPTDWGIDQVYKLVKQYNPNCAVSVNHTIVNEEGKRKFTLPSLMTEDNKYFFHYFPSDFRLWDPKIITKFDKKQYLHEGKSYYLPYEHTICLSSRWNWFQKSEQLPVRALDELEELFYWCTDNDNSLVINVPPDKTGRIREYEALAVIELGKRLGIKPNKPLPKNGRFISLLKPAAASSVAADKDITYSASFVNDGSLDSRWLAADTTAALTIELNPAEAFNKISIFEYQDTKNLPDGFSQIRNGRIKEYSIDIWQNGQWQTIYLGTEPMGDCKVIRFPKTYATSKLRLNVLKATAPPSVYELSVINF
;
A
#
# COMPACT_ATOMS: atom_id res chain seq x y z
N MET A 1 3.69 -60.24 -61.47
CA MET A 1 4.94 -60.04 -60.71
C MET A 1 5.18 -58.53 -60.58
N PRO A 2 5.81 -58.05 -59.49
CA PRO A 2 5.31 -57.05 -58.53
C PRO A 2 5.72 -55.61 -58.93
N LEU A 3 5.31 -54.49 -58.31
CA LEU A 3 5.53 -54.10 -56.91
C LEU A 3 4.66 -52.89 -56.52
N ARG A 4 4.29 -52.87 -55.24
CA ARG A 4 3.66 -51.76 -54.50
C ARG A 4 4.61 -50.57 -54.37
N ILE A 5 4.09 -49.35 -54.49
CA ILE A 5 4.77 -48.11 -54.06
C ILE A 5 4.23 -47.72 -52.68
N ASN A 6 5.15 -47.61 -51.72
CA ASN A 6 4.90 -47.22 -50.34
C ASN A 6 5.53 -45.83 -50.14
N TYR A 7 4.71 -44.80 -50.00
CA TYR A 7 5.18 -43.42 -49.77
C TYR A 7 5.56 -43.24 -48.29
N LYS A 8 6.78 -43.64 -47.93
CA LYS A 8 7.45 -43.18 -46.72
C LYS A 8 8.66 -42.32 -47.11
N ALA A 9 8.83 -41.24 -46.34
CA ALA A 9 9.96 -40.32 -46.34
C ALA A 9 9.97 -39.27 -47.47
N PHE A 10 9.19 -38.19 -47.28
CA PHE A 10 9.62 -36.87 -47.74
C PHE A 10 9.95 -36.01 -46.53
N LEU A 11 11.23 -35.65 -46.48
CA LEU A 11 11.96 -34.87 -45.50
C LEU A 11 11.16 -33.76 -44.78
N LEU A 12 11.01 -33.93 -43.46
CA LEU A 12 10.92 -32.81 -42.52
C LEU A 12 12.31 -32.15 -42.43
N PHE A 13 12.43 -30.93 -42.95
CA PHE A 13 13.43 -29.97 -42.50
C PHE A 13 12.74 -28.61 -42.40
N LEU A 14 11.87 -28.46 -41.39
CA LEU A 14 11.50 -27.14 -40.91
C LEU A 14 12.46 -26.79 -39.78
N ALA A 15 13.40 -25.90 -40.08
CA ALA A 15 14.32 -25.35 -39.10
C ALA A 15 13.53 -24.69 -37.97
N PHE A 16 13.53 -25.32 -36.79
CA PHE A 16 13.17 -24.66 -35.54
C PHE A 16 14.30 -23.68 -35.23
N GLY A 17 14.22 -22.48 -35.83
CA GLY A 17 14.98 -21.33 -35.37
C GLY A 17 14.42 -20.93 -34.01
N ILE A 18 14.99 -21.49 -32.93
CA ILE A 18 14.85 -20.91 -31.60
C ILE A 18 15.56 -19.57 -31.68
N THR A 19 14.82 -18.50 -31.97
CA THR A 19 15.27 -17.16 -31.68
C THR A 19 15.35 -17.04 -30.17
N CYS A 20 16.53 -17.32 -29.61
CA CYS A 20 16.92 -16.82 -28.31
C CYS A 20 16.92 -15.29 -28.42
N MET A 21 15.75 -14.67 -28.24
CA MET A 21 15.69 -13.26 -27.86
C MET A 21 16.43 -13.18 -26.53
N HIS A 22 17.70 -12.81 -26.59
CA HIS A 22 18.39 -12.31 -25.43
C HIS A 22 17.62 -11.06 -25.05
N ALA A 23 16.72 -11.18 -24.08
CA ALA A 23 16.07 -10.04 -23.47
C ALA A 23 17.19 -9.27 -22.76
N SER A 24 17.79 -8.30 -23.45
CA SER A 24 18.64 -7.31 -22.81
C SER A 24 17.81 -6.69 -21.70
N ALA A 25 18.31 -6.76 -20.45
CA ALA A 25 17.63 -6.16 -19.31
C ALA A 25 17.29 -4.70 -19.65
N GLN A 26 16.00 -4.38 -19.69
CA GLN A 26 15.53 -3.06 -20.10
C GLN A 26 15.92 -2.05 -19.02
N LEU A 27 16.93 -1.23 -19.28
CA LEU A 27 17.31 -0.13 -18.40
C LEU A 27 16.19 0.91 -18.39
N LEU A 28 15.87 1.43 -17.21
CA LEU A 28 14.89 2.50 -17.05
C LEU A 28 15.28 3.71 -17.90
N GLN A 29 14.35 4.20 -18.71
CA GLN A 29 14.56 5.37 -19.57
C GLN A 29 13.74 6.56 -19.07
N PRO A 30 14.20 7.80 -19.28
CA PRO A 30 13.40 9.00 -19.06
C PRO A 30 12.09 8.91 -19.85
N ALA A 31 10.98 9.20 -19.20
CA ALA A 31 9.66 9.09 -19.80
C ALA A 31 8.66 9.94 -19.03
N THR A 32 7.76 10.60 -19.77
CA THR A 32 6.64 11.36 -19.20
C THR A 32 5.36 10.53 -19.03
N ALA A 33 5.41 9.25 -19.40
CA ALA A 33 4.29 8.31 -19.37
C ALA A 33 4.77 6.93 -18.90
N PRO A 34 3.87 6.07 -18.38
CA PRO A 34 4.28 4.82 -17.79
C PRO A 34 4.87 3.84 -18.82
N ASN A 35 5.96 3.18 -18.44
CA ASN A 35 6.53 2.03 -19.15
C ASN A 35 5.68 0.76 -18.93
N THR A 36 6.09 -0.38 -19.50
CA THR A 36 5.33 -1.65 -19.38
C THR A 36 5.20 -2.12 -17.93
N ALA A 37 6.27 -2.14 -17.14
CA ALA A 37 6.23 -2.57 -15.74
C ALA A 37 5.31 -1.65 -14.91
N GLN A 38 5.36 -0.35 -15.17
CA GLN A 38 4.50 0.66 -14.54
C GLN A 38 3.03 0.48 -14.93
N LYS A 39 2.72 0.20 -16.20
CA LYS A 39 1.36 -0.09 -16.65
C LYS A 39 0.78 -1.34 -15.98
N GLU A 40 1.58 -2.39 -15.83
CA GLU A 40 1.13 -3.60 -15.13
C GLU A 40 0.96 -3.34 -13.61
N LEU A 41 1.74 -2.44 -13.00
CA LEU A 41 1.54 -1.96 -11.63
C LEU A 41 0.22 -1.22 -11.47
N ILE A 42 -0.01 -0.21 -12.30
CA ILE A 42 -1.25 0.58 -12.30
C ILE A 42 -2.47 -0.33 -12.49
N LYS A 43 -2.37 -1.30 -13.42
CA LYS A 43 -3.46 -2.24 -13.74
C LYS A 43 -3.77 -3.20 -12.59
N ARG A 44 -2.77 -3.69 -11.84
CA ARG A 44 -3.04 -4.55 -10.67
C ARG A 44 -3.62 -3.75 -9.53
N GLY A 45 -3.08 -2.57 -9.21
CA GLY A 45 -3.68 -1.52 -8.36
C GLY A 45 -4.04 -1.85 -6.90
N TYR A 46 -4.30 -3.11 -6.55
CA TYR A 46 -4.84 -3.52 -5.26
C TYR A 46 -4.30 -4.89 -4.83
N GLY A 47 -3.54 -4.93 -3.73
CA GLY A 47 -2.83 -6.12 -3.26
C GLY A 47 -2.96 -6.39 -1.77
N MET A 48 -2.62 -7.61 -1.36
CA MET A 48 -2.55 -8.02 0.03
C MET A 48 -1.09 -8.18 0.45
N PHE A 49 -0.67 -7.46 1.49
CA PHE A 49 0.66 -7.61 2.09
C PHE A 49 0.58 -8.62 3.23
N ILE A 50 1.56 -9.52 3.31
CA ILE A 50 1.68 -10.52 4.37
C ILE A 50 3.01 -10.31 5.09
N HIS A 51 2.93 -9.86 6.35
CA HIS A 51 4.03 -9.92 7.30
C HIS A 51 3.87 -11.14 8.21
N PHE A 52 4.76 -12.11 8.05
CA PHE A 52 4.83 -13.32 8.86
C PHE A 52 6.29 -13.77 9.02
N GLY A 53 6.70 -14.13 10.23
CA GLY A 53 8.08 -14.53 10.51
C GLY A 53 8.35 -14.64 12.00
N VAL A 54 9.62 -14.67 12.41
CA VAL A 54 10.02 -14.76 13.84
C VAL A 54 9.35 -13.68 14.71
N ASN A 55 9.13 -12.49 14.16
CA ASN A 55 8.48 -11.36 14.84
C ASN A 55 7.02 -11.64 15.23
N THR A 56 6.31 -12.48 14.46
CA THR A 56 4.97 -12.96 14.83
C THR A 56 4.98 -13.71 16.16
N PHE A 57 6.08 -14.40 16.50
CA PHE A 57 6.19 -15.23 17.70
C PHE A 57 6.69 -14.44 18.92
N THR A 58 7.42 -13.35 18.69
CA THR A 58 8.01 -12.51 19.74
C THR A 58 7.18 -11.27 20.10
N ASN A 59 6.05 -11.03 19.42
CA ASN A 59 5.19 -9.83 19.56
C ASN A 59 5.89 -8.50 19.18
N LEU A 60 7.06 -8.57 18.55
CA LEU A 60 7.83 -7.41 18.11
C LEU A 60 7.43 -7.03 16.68
N GLU A 61 7.53 -5.76 16.35
CA GLU A 61 7.49 -5.35 14.94
C GLU A 61 8.86 -5.51 14.30
N TRP A 62 9.92 -5.06 15.00
CA TRP A 62 11.31 -5.13 14.57
C TRP A 62 12.18 -5.81 15.64
N SER A 63 12.42 -7.12 15.54
CA SER A 63 13.42 -7.77 16.40
C SER A 63 14.85 -7.44 15.99
N ASP A 64 15.80 -7.75 16.85
CA ASP A 64 17.20 -7.33 16.74
C ASP A 64 18.11 -8.27 15.94
N GLY A 65 17.55 -9.28 15.30
CA GLY A 65 18.30 -10.32 14.58
C GLY A 65 18.89 -11.41 15.48
N THR A 66 18.67 -11.33 16.80
CA THR A 66 19.17 -12.34 17.77
C THR A 66 18.13 -13.38 18.18
N THR A 67 16.88 -13.21 17.74
CA THR A 67 15.82 -14.20 18.00
C THR A 67 16.23 -15.54 17.37
N PRO A 68 16.23 -16.67 18.10
CA PRO A 68 16.65 -17.93 17.51
C PRO A 68 15.63 -18.43 16.48
N ALA A 69 16.09 -19.13 15.43
CA ALA A 69 15.21 -19.75 14.43
C ALA A 69 14.17 -20.69 15.06
N SER A 70 14.47 -21.28 16.23
CA SER A 70 13.55 -22.11 16.99
C SER A 70 12.32 -21.38 17.54
N ALA A 71 12.33 -20.03 17.59
CA ALA A 71 11.17 -19.24 17.97
C ALA A 71 10.07 -19.27 16.88
N TYR A 72 10.44 -19.50 15.61
CA TYR A 72 9.48 -19.71 14.54
C TYR A 72 8.87 -21.11 14.65
N ASN A 73 7.61 -21.18 15.09
CA ASN A 73 6.95 -22.48 15.32
C ASN A 73 5.42 -22.41 15.13
N PRO A 74 4.93 -22.17 13.90
CA PRO A 74 3.49 -22.16 13.66
C PRO A 74 2.86 -23.53 13.83
N THR A 75 1.75 -23.61 14.56
CA THR A 75 1.09 -24.88 14.89
C THR A 75 0.16 -25.42 13.80
N ASN A 76 -0.29 -24.57 12.88
CA ASN A 76 -1.24 -24.91 11.81
C ASN A 76 -1.04 -24.02 10.58
N LEU A 77 0.21 -23.93 10.11
CA LEU A 77 0.63 -23.09 8.99
C LEU A 77 -0.18 -23.42 7.73
N ASP A 78 -0.89 -22.42 7.18
CA ASP A 78 -1.75 -22.60 6.00
C ASP A 78 -1.62 -21.42 5.02
N PRO A 79 -0.55 -21.37 4.21
CA PRO A 79 -0.37 -20.32 3.20
C PRO A 79 -1.43 -20.38 2.09
N ASP A 80 -2.04 -21.54 1.83
CA ASP A 80 -3.16 -21.67 0.89
C ASP A 80 -4.38 -20.87 1.38
N GLN A 81 -4.67 -20.88 2.69
CA GLN A 81 -5.74 -20.06 3.29
C GLN A 81 -5.46 -18.56 3.15
N TRP A 82 -4.21 -18.13 3.24
CA TRP A 82 -3.88 -16.71 3.07
C TRP A 82 -4.25 -16.26 1.65
N VAL A 83 -3.79 -17.01 0.64
CA VAL A 83 -4.04 -16.66 -0.76
C VAL A 83 -5.50 -16.86 -1.16
N ARG A 84 -6.20 -17.86 -0.61
CA ARG A 84 -7.65 -18.00 -0.78
C ARG A 84 -8.40 -16.79 -0.22
N THR A 85 -8.02 -16.31 0.96
CA THR A 85 -8.57 -15.08 1.54
C THR A 85 -8.32 -13.89 0.61
N ALA A 86 -7.11 -13.77 0.06
CA ALA A 86 -6.79 -12.71 -0.88
C ALA A 86 -7.68 -12.74 -2.13
N LYS A 87 -7.93 -13.94 -2.66
CA LYS A 87 -8.79 -14.15 -3.82
C LYS A 87 -10.23 -13.75 -3.54
N GLU A 88 -10.78 -14.15 -2.40
CA GLU A 88 -12.15 -13.86 -2.00
C GLU A 88 -12.37 -12.36 -1.71
N ALA A 89 -11.35 -11.67 -1.22
CA ALA A 89 -11.34 -10.22 -1.01
C ALA A 89 -11.13 -9.41 -2.30
N GLY A 90 -10.86 -10.06 -3.44
CA GLY A 90 -10.74 -9.41 -4.73
C GLY A 90 -9.40 -8.74 -5.01
N PHE A 91 -8.39 -8.94 -4.16
CA PHE A 91 -7.02 -8.50 -4.42
C PHE A 91 -6.51 -9.07 -5.75
N ARG A 92 -5.53 -8.38 -6.37
CA ARG A 92 -4.94 -8.79 -7.67
C ARG A 92 -3.60 -9.48 -7.53
N TYR A 93 -2.93 -9.26 -6.40
CA TYR A 93 -1.64 -9.84 -6.09
C TYR A 93 -1.46 -10.01 -4.58
N VAL A 94 -0.51 -10.88 -4.20
CA VAL A 94 -0.04 -11.03 -2.83
C VAL A 94 1.41 -10.59 -2.78
N LEU A 95 1.71 -9.64 -1.90
CA LEU A 95 3.06 -9.20 -1.54
C LEU A 95 3.46 -9.92 -0.25
N LEU A 96 4.47 -10.78 -0.30
CA LEU A 96 4.94 -11.56 0.85
C LEU A 96 6.31 -11.04 1.30
N ILE A 97 6.50 -10.80 2.60
CA ILE A 97 7.87 -10.67 3.13
C ILE A 97 8.61 -12.00 2.95
N THR A 98 9.68 -12.03 2.18
CA THR A 98 10.54 -13.23 2.10
C THR A 98 11.59 -13.20 3.21
N LYS A 99 12.06 -12.00 3.54
CA LYS A 99 12.98 -11.69 4.64
C LYS A 99 12.70 -10.29 5.15
N HIS A 100 12.50 -10.14 6.47
CA HIS A 100 12.32 -8.85 7.12
C HIS A 100 13.65 -8.36 7.75
N HIS A 101 13.65 -7.20 8.42
CA HIS A 101 14.86 -6.58 8.98
C HIS A 101 15.65 -7.49 9.94
N ASP A 102 14.97 -8.42 10.60
CA ASP A 102 15.60 -9.40 11.48
C ASP A 102 16.52 -10.39 10.75
N GLY A 103 16.40 -10.53 9.43
CA GLY A 103 17.25 -11.40 8.61
C GLY A 103 16.71 -12.82 8.42
N PHE A 104 15.61 -13.21 9.08
CA PHE A 104 15.08 -14.58 9.00
C PHE A 104 14.43 -14.83 7.63
N CYS A 105 14.92 -15.82 6.89
CA CYS A 105 14.41 -16.15 5.56
C CYS A 105 13.24 -17.15 5.63
N LEU A 106 12.17 -16.88 4.88
CA LEU A 106 10.99 -17.75 4.78
C LEU A 106 11.12 -18.90 3.76
N TRP A 107 12.33 -19.15 3.27
CA TRP A 107 12.69 -20.26 2.39
C TRP A 107 14.06 -20.83 2.80
N ASP A 108 14.37 -22.04 2.36
CA ASP A 108 15.68 -22.71 2.56
C ASP A 108 16.73 -22.06 1.63
N SER A 109 17.44 -21.07 2.15
CA SER A 109 18.40 -20.25 1.41
C SER A 109 19.78 -20.89 1.48
N LYS A 110 20.49 -21.05 0.36
CA LYS A 110 21.86 -21.61 0.38
C LYS A 110 22.90 -20.70 1.01
N TYR A 111 22.53 -19.45 1.28
CA TYR A 111 23.45 -18.38 1.68
C TYR A 111 23.39 -18.04 3.17
N THR A 112 22.46 -18.60 3.94
CA THR A 112 22.34 -18.37 5.38
C THR A 112 21.81 -19.64 6.05
N ASP A 113 22.09 -19.85 7.34
CA ASP A 113 21.43 -20.86 8.17
C ASP A 113 20.29 -20.26 9.00
N TYR A 114 20.03 -18.95 8.91
CA TYR A 114 18.98 -18.27 9.66
C TYR A 114 17.69 -18.19 8.84
N ASP A 115 17.07 -19.36 8.68
CA ASP A 115 15.88 -19.55 7.85
C ASP A 115 14.95 -20.65 8.38
N VAL A 116 13.87 -20.90 7.65
CA VAL A 116 12.87 -21.94 8.00
C VAL A 116 13.48 -23.34 8.11
N ALA A 117 14.54 -23.68 7.37
CA ALA A 117 15.17 -25.01 7.40
C ALA A 117 15.85 -25.31 8.75
N SER A 118 16.26 -24.25 9.46
CA SER A 118 16.80 -24.27 10.83
C SER A 118 15.74 -24.14 11.94
N SER A 119 14.46 -24.08 11.59
CA SER A 119 13.35 -23.99 12.54
C SER A 119 12.61 -25.33 12.75
N PRO A 120 11.77 -25.47 13.79
CA PRO A 120 10.87 -26.60 13.98
C PRO A 120 9.93 -26.87 12.79
N VAL A 121 9.51 -25.82 12.07
CA VAL A 121 8.60 -25.93 10.92
C VAL A 121 9.31 -25.49 9.65
N LYS A 122 9.72 -26.46 8.84
CA LYS A 122 10.62 -26.26 7.70
C LYS A 122 9.94 -25.97 6.36
N THR A 123 8.68 -25.54 6.41
CA THR A 123 7.92 -25.25 5.19
C THR A 123 8.53 -24.05 4.48
N ASP A 124 8.90 -24.22 3.22
CA ASP A 124 9.19 -23.12 2.31
C ASP A 124 7.91 -22.32 2.05
N VAL A 125 7.75 -21.22 2.79
CA VAL A 125 6.54 -20.39 2.74
C VAL A 125 6.49 -19.62 1.42
N VAL A 126 7.64 -19.20 0.89
CA VAL A 126 7.72 -18.48 -0.38
C VAL A 126 7.15 -19.35 -1.50
N LYS A 127 7.57 -20.63 -1.56
CA LYS A 127 7.02 -21.60 -2.51
C LYS A 127 5.55 -21.85 -2.30
N ALA A 128 5.11 -22.06 -1.06
CA ALA A 128 3.72 -22.34 -0.76
C ALA A 128 2.79 -21.19 -1.18
N VAL A 129 3.19 -19.93 -0.94
CA VAL A 129 2.42 -18.75 -1.36
C VAL A 129 2.46 -18.56 -2.88
N ALA A 130 3.62 -18.74 -3.53
CA ALA A 130 3.73 -18.64 -4.98
C ALA A 130 2.85 -19.68 -5.70
N ASP A 131 2.88 -20.93 -5.26
CA ASP A 131 2.07 -22.03 -5.81
C ASP A 131 0.58 -21.77 -5.57
N ALA A 132 0.19 -21.25 -4.39
CA ALA A 132 -1.18 -20.85 -4.12
C ALA A 132 -1.63 -19.64 -4.97
N CYS A 133 -0.76 -18.65 -5.21
CA CYS A 133 -1.07 -17.52 -6.10
C CYS A 133 -1.37 -18.02 -7.51
N LYS A 134 -0.55 -18.94 -8.03
CA LYS A 134 -0.81 -19.61 -9.30
C LYS A 134 -2.15 -20.37 -9.30
N LYS A 135 -2.45 -21.13 -8.24
CA LYS A 135 -3.72 -21.88 -8.08
C LYS A 135 -4.95 -20.98 -8.12
N TYR A 136 -4.91 -19.82 -7.46
CA TYR A 136 -6.05 -18.90 -7.35
C TYR A 136 -6.07 -17.79 -8.42
N GLY A 137 -5.07 -17.73 -9.28
CA GLY A 137 -4.95 -16.75 -10.36
C GLY A 137 -4.65 -15.33 -9.85
N LEU A 138 -3.79 -15.23 -8.84
CA LEU A 138 -3.23 -13.98 -8.32
C LEU A 138 -1.78 -13.82 -8.77
N GLN A 139 -1.32 -12.59 -8.96
CA GLN A 139 0.11 -12.34 -9.17
C GLN A 139 0.86 -12.45 -7.85
N PHE A 140 2.15 -12.80 -7.91
CA PHE A 140 3.00 -12.94 -6.74
C PHE A 140 4.05 -11.84 -6.72
N ALA A 141 4.17 -11.15 -5.59
CA ALA A 141 5.12 -10.09 -5.32
C ALA A 141 5.90 -10.44 -4.05
N ILE A 142 7.13 -9.93 -3.96
CA ILE A 142 7.99 -10.17 -2.80
C ILE A 142 8.49 -8.86 -2.21
N TYR A 143 8.54 -8.84 -0.89
CA TYR A 143 9.29 -7.87 -0.12
C TYR A 143 10.60 -8.51 0.32
N TYR A 144 11.68 -7.74 0.22
CA TYR A 144 13.00 -8.13 0.70
C TYR A 144 13.64 -6.96 1.45
N SER A 145 14.02 -7.20 2.70
CA SER A 145 14.71 -6.18 3.50
C SER A 145 16.15 -5.98 3.04
N LEU A 146 16.52 -4.75 2.69
CA LEU A 146 17.91 -4.34 2.50
C LEU A 146 18.65 -4.28 3.83
N TRP A 147 17.99 -3.83 4.90
CA TRP A 147 18.56 -3.87 6.25
C TRP A 147 18.53 -5.30 6.79
N ASP A 148 19.69 -5.84 7.13
CA ASP A 148 19.78 -7.16 7.77
C ASP A 148 20.45 -7.01 9.12
N ARG A 149 19.79 -7.50 10.17
CA ARG A 149 20.28 -7.44 11.56
C ARG A 149 20.97 -8.74 11.99
N HIS A 150 20.95 -9.76 11.14
CA HIS A 150 21.57 -11.05 11.41
C HIS A 150 22.84 -11.26 10.58
N GLU A 151 22.79 -10.94 9.28
CA GLU A 151 23.87 -11.22 8.33
C GLU A 151 25.15 -10.42 8.64
N PRO A 152 26.28 -11.08 9.01
CA PRO A 152 27.51 -10.39 9.39
C PRO A 152 28.09 -9.47 8.31
N THR A 153 27.97 -9.84 7.02
CA THR A 153 28.45 -9.00 5.92
C THR A 153 27.71 -7.67 5.82
N PHE A 154 26.54 -7.52 6.47
CA PHE A 154 25.83 -6.25 6.58
C PHE A 154 26.68 -5.13 7.21
N ASN A 155 27.60 -5.45 8.11
CA ASN A 155 28.48 -4.46 8.73
C ASN A 155 29.91 -4.48 8.16
N ASP A 156 30.14 -5.20 7.06
CA ASP A 156 31.46 -5.23 6.42
C ASP A 156 31.81 -3.85 5.82
N PRO A 157 33.04 -3.34 6.01
CA PRO A 157 33.47 -2.08 5.41
C PRO A 157 33.39 -2.06 3.88
N ASN A 158 33.47 -3.22 3.22
CA ASN A 158 33.22 -3.33 1.79
C ASN A 158 31.73 -3.66 1.54
N PRO A 159 30.90 -2.69 1.10
CA PRO A 159 29.48 -2.91 0.89
C PRO A 159 29.18 -4.00 -0.15
N GLN A 160 30.11 -4.25 -1.07
CA GLN A 160 29.95 -5.26 -2.11
C GLN A 160 29.76 -6.67 -1.54
N LYS A 161 30.33 -7.01 -0.37
CA LYS A 161 30.12 -8.35 0.22
C LYS A 161 28.65 -8.63 0.54
N TYR A 162 27.97 -7.64 1.12
CA TYR A 162 26.53 -7.75 1.39
C TYR A 162 25.70 -7.64 0.12
N ILE A 163 26.13 -6.82 -0.85
CA ILE A 163 25.47 -6.76 -2.16
C ILE A 163 25.52 -8.14 -2.84
N ASP A 164 26.66 -8.83 -2.82
CA ASP A 164 26.80 -10.17 -3.39
C ASP A 164 25.91 -11.19 -2.68
N PHE A 165 25.85 -11.16 -1.34
CA PHE A 165 24.92 -11.96 -0.54
C PHE A 165 23.46 -11.72 -0.96
N MET A 166 23.06 -10.45 -1.07
CA MET A 166 21.71 -10.06 -1.48
C MET A 166 21.39 -10.49 -2.91
N LEU A 167 22.28 -10.26 -3.88
CA LEU A 167 22.09 -10.65 -5.27
C LEU A 167 21.95 -12.17 -5.42
N ASN A 168 22.69 -12.93 -4.62
CA ASN A 168 22.60 -14.37 -4.55
C ASN A 168 21.23 -14.86 -4.03
N GLN A 169 20.72 -14.29 -2.93
CA GLN A 169 19.38 -14.61 -2.44
C GLN A 169 18.28 -14.18 -3.43
N LEU A 170 18.38 -12.98 -4.00
CA LEU A 170 17.44 -12.53 -5.03
C LEU A 170 17.47 -13.46 -6.27
N LYS A 171 18.64 -13.96 -6.65
CA LYS A 171 18.73 -14.96 -7.73
C LYS A 171 17.95 -16.23 -7.40
N GLU A 172 18.02 -16.75 -6.18
CA GLU A 172 17.19 -17.90 -5.76
C GLU A 172 15.70 -17.58 -5.90
N LEU A 173 15.29 -16.41 -5.38
CA LEU A 173 13.90 -15.95 -5.41
C LEU A 173 13.36 -15.81 -6.85
N PHE A 174 14.15 -15.27 -7.77
CA PHE A 174 13.73 -15.06 -9.16
C PHE A 174 13.90 -16.29 -10.08
N THR A 175 14.54 -17.37 -9.62
CA THR A 175 14.73 -18.59 -10.43
C THR A 175 13.90 -19.78 -9.98
N ASN A 176 13.49 -19.84 -8.71
CA ASN A 176 12.85 -21.04 -8.14
C ASN A 176 11.33 -20.90 -7.91
N TYR A 177 10.77 -19.68 -7.91
CA TYR A 177 9.40 -19.42 -7.43
C TYR A 177 8.44 -18.89 -8.51
N GLY A 178 8.82 -18.98 -9.79
CA GLY A 178 8.00 -18.53 -10.92
C GLY A 178 8.09 -17.02 -11.17
N SER A 179 7.06 -16.46 -11.79
CA SER A 179 7.05 -15.04 -12.16
C SER A 179 6.68 -14.16 -10.97
N ILE A 180 7.61 -13.29 -10.59
CA ILE A 180 7.43 -12.27 -9.56
C ILE A 180 7.08 -10.94 -10.24
N CYS A 181 5.93 -10.34 -9.92
CA CYS A 181 5.46 -9.10 -10.56
C CYS A 181 6.02 -7.83 -9.91
N GLU A 182 6.54 -7.92 -8.69
CA GLU A 182 7.05 -6.78 -7.94
C GLU A 182 8.10 -7.20 -6.91
N LEU A 183 9.15 -6.37 -6.77
CA LEU A 183 10.15 -6.43 -5.72
C LEU A 183 10.10 -5.12 -4.91
N TRP A 184 9.70 -5.26 -3.66
CA TRP A 184 9.59 -4.18 -2.68
C TRP A 184 10.80 -4.23 -1.74
N LEU A 185 11.63 -3.18 -1.72
CA LEU A 185 12.88 -3.14 -0.93
C LEU A 185 12.78 -2.17 0.24
N ASP A 186 13.16 -2.60 1.44
CA ASP A 186 13.06 -1.78 2.66
C ASP A 186 14.38 -1.56 3.40
N GLY A 187 14.41 -0.62 4.34
CA GLY A 187 15.57 -0.42 5.21
C GLY A 187 16.71 0.36 4.54
N GLY A 188 16.45 0.95 3.36
CA GLY A 188 17.46 1.71 2.60
C GLY A 188 18.12 2.83 3.40
N TRP A 189 17.45 3.37 4.44
CA TRP A 189 17.98 4.40 5.33
C TRP A 189 19.22 3.96 6.14
N LYS A 190 19.58 2.66 6.16
CA LYS A 190 20.68 2.15 6.99
C LYS A 190 22.09 2.27 6.41
N ARG A 191 22.23 2.52 5.11
CA ARG A 191 23.53 2.79 4.43
C ARG A 191 23.38 3.94 3.47
N ASN A 192 24.47 4.51 2.92
CA ASN A 192 24.31 5.51 1.88
C ASN A 192 23.67 4.89 0.62
N PRO A 193 22.90 5.66 -0.17
CA PRO A 193 22.20 5.13 -1.35
C PRO A 193 23.09 4.41 -2.35
N THR A 194 24.31 4.91 -2.54
CA THR A 194 25.33 4.35 -3.44
C THR A 194 25.86 2.98 -2.98
N ASP A 195 25.70 2.65 -1.70
CA ASP A 195 26.27 1.46 -1.07
C ASP A 195 25.33 0.25 -1.11
N TRP A 196 24.20 0.37 -1.82
CA TRP A 196 23.20 -0.68 -1.97
C TRP A 196 23.28 -1.45 -3.28
N GLY A 197 24.02 -0.97 -4.28
CA GLY A 197 24.10 -1.63 -5.59
C GLY A 197 22.73 -1.78 -6.28
N ILE A 198 21.86 -0.77 -6.15
CA ILE A 198 20.47 -0.82 -6.68
C ILE A 198 20.46 -1.07 -8.20
N ASP A 199 21.44 -0.57 -8.94
CA ASP A 199 21.58 -0.84 -10.37
C ASP A 199 21.83 -2.33 -10.66
N GLN A 200 22.63 -3.01 -9.83
CA GLN A 200 22.91 -4.45 -9.94
C GLN A 200 21.65 -5.26 -9.61
N VAL A 201 20.93 -4.88 -8.54
CA VAL A 201 19.65 -5.48 -8.16
C VAL A 201 18.63 -5.33 -9.29
N TYR A 202 18.46 -4.12 -9.82
CA TYR A 202 17.53 -3.83 -10.89
C TYR A 202 17.87 -4.65 -12.15
N LYS A 203 19.14 -4.68 -12.58
CA LYS A 203 19.59 -5.49 -13.73
C LYS A 203 19.27 -6.98 -13.55
N LEU A 204 19.55 -7.54 -12.36
CA LEU A 204 19.26 -8.95 -12.05
C LEU A 204 17.75 -9.23 -12.15
N VAL A 205 16.92 -8.40 -11.52
CA VAL A 205 15.46 -8.56 -11.55
C VAL A 205 14.94 -8.49 -12.98
N LYS A 206 15.36 -7.48 -13.76
CA LYS A 206 14.91 -7.29 -15.14
C LYS A 206 15.38 -8.38 -16.09
N GLN A 207 16.50 -9.06 -15.80
CA GLN A 207 16.96 -10.22 -16.55
C GLN A 207 15.99 -11.41 -16.41
N TYR A 208 15.43 -11.64 -15.22
CA TYR A 208 14.51 -12.74 -14.98
C TYR A 208 13.05 -12.39 -15.28
N ASN A 209 12.64 -11.15 -14.98
CA ASN A 209 11.33 -10.64 -15.35
C ASN A 209 11.39 -9.14 -15.70
N PRO A 210 11.39 -8.77 -16.99
CA PRO A 210 11.45 -7.36 -17.40
C PRO A 210 10.25 -6.54 -16.95
N ASN A 211 9.12 -7.19 -16.66
CA ASN A 211 7.88 -6.53 -16.22
C ASN A 211 7.75 -6.46 -14.69
N CYS A 212 8.68 -7.03 -13.93
CA CYS A 212 8.68 -6.90 -12.47
C CYS A 212 8.93 -5.44 -12.08
N ALA A 213 8.02 -4.82 -11.34
CA ALA A 213 8.24 -3.47 -10.82
C ALA A 213 9.20 -3.52 -9.63
N VAL A 214 10.17 -2.60 -9.57
CA VAL A 214 11.15 -2.53 -8.47
C VAL A 214 11.10 -1.16 -7.82
N SER A 215 11.09 -1.11 -6.49
CA SER A 215 11.26 0.15 -5.75
C SER A 215 11.87 -0.08 -4.39
N VAL A 216 12.45 1.00 -3.84
CA VAL A 216 12.99 1.06 -2.48
C VAL A 216 12.17 2.06 -1.68
N ASN A 217 11.78 1.69 -0.46
CA ASN A 217 11.09 2.56 0.48
C ASN A 217 11.88 3.86 0.72
N HIS A 218 11.16 4.97 0.89
CA HIS A 218 11.72 6.33 0.90
C HIS A 218 12.39 6.70 -0.44
N THR A 219 11.67 6.49 -1.55
CA THR A 219 12.23 6.58 -2.91
C THR A 219 12.65 8.00 -3.31
N ILE A 220 11.96 9.04 -2.81
CA ILE A 220 12.06 10.41 -3.31
C ILE A 220 12.62 11.37 -2.26
N VAL A 221 13.53 12.25 -2.68
CA VAL A 221 14.15 13.31 -1.86
C VAL A 221 14.02 14.68 -2.51
N ASN A 222 14.21 15.73 -1.71
CA ASN A 222 14.10 17.13 -2.13
C ASN A 222 15.32 17.62 -2.91
N GLU A 223 16.48 17.00 -2.69
CA GLU A 223 17.75 17.38 -3.29
C GLU A 223 18.52 16.09 -3.61
N GLU A 224 19.01 15.96 -4.84
CA GLU A 224 19.72 14.75 -5.29
C GLU A 224 20.92 14.43 -4.38
N GLY A 225 21.04 13.15 -4.00
CA GLY A 225 22.08 12.68 -3.07
C GLY A 225 21.88 13.06 -1.59
N LYS A 226 20.86 13.86 -1.23
CA LYS A 226 20.61 14.26 0.17
C LYS A 226 19.36 13.58 0.74
N ARG A 227 19.46 13.08 1.98
CA ARG A 227 18.36 12.47 2.75
C ARG A 227 17.40 13.49 3.35
N LYS A 228 16.91 14.40 2.52
CA LYS A 228 15.96 15.41 2.91
C LYS A 228 14.64 15.10 2.22
N PHE A 229 13.67 14.65 2.99
CA PHE A 229 12.40 14.19 2.46
C PHE A 229 11.31 15.27 2.63
N THR A 230 10.31 15.23 1.76
CA THR A 230 9.06 15.99 1.89
C THR A 230 7.91 15.02 1.81
N LEU A 231 6.90 15.18 2.66
CA LEU A 231 5.75 14.27 2.69
C LEU A 231 5.16 14.09 1.28
N PRO A 232 4.78 12.86 0.89
CA PRO A 232 4.23 12.60 -0.43
C PRO A 232 2.98 13.42 -0.76
N SER A 233 2.19 13.80 0.25
CA SER A 233 1.02 14.69 0.12
C SER A 233 1.37 16.11 -0.36
N LEU A 234 2.63 16.53 -0.25
CA LEU A 234 3.13 17.84 -0.70
C LEU A 234 3.80 17.77 -2.08
N MET A 235 3.88 16.60 -2.71
CA MET A 235 4.50 16.41 -4.03
C MET A 235 3.53 16.74 -5.17
N THR A 236 3.12 18.01 -5.26
CA THR A 236 2.09 18.51 -6.20
C THR A 236 2.67 19.19 -7.46
N GLU A 237 3.98 19.13 -7.65
CA GLU A 237 4.69 19.78 -8.76
C GLU A 237 5.59 18.76 -9.49
N ASP A 238 5.47 18.73 -10.82
CA ASP A 238 6.30 17.90 -11.69
C ASP A 238 7.76 18.40 -11.68
N ASN A 239 8.72 17.48 -11.66
CA ASN A 239 10.16 17.74 -11.78
C ASN A 239 10.76 18.66 -10.70
N LYS A 240 10.16 18.66 -9.50
CA LYS A 240 10.69 19.37 -8.33
C LYS A 240 11.54 18.50 -7.40
N TYR A 241 11.27 17.20 -7.38
CA TYR A 241 11.87 16.24 -6.46
C TYR A 241 12.69 15.19 -7.21
N PHE A 242 13.56 14.49 -6.49
CA PHE A 242 14.63 13.67 -7.06
C PHE A 242 14.59 12.22 -6.58
N PHE A 243 15.16 11.32 -7.38
CA PHE A 243 15.39 9.93 -6.98
C PHE A 243 16.42 9.88 -5.86
N HIS A 244 16.11 9.14 -4.80
CA HIS A 244 17.08 8.75 -3.79
C HIS A 244 17.76 7.42 -4.15
N TYR A 245 16.99 6.49 -4.69
CA TYR A 245 17.44 5.18 -5.17
C TYR A 245 17.08 5.05 -6.64
N PHE A 246 18.09 4.83 -7.49
CA PHE A 246 17.91 4.68 -8.94
C PHE A 246 18.63 3.41 -9.43
N PRO A 247 18.03 2.65 -10.37
CA PRO A 247 16.70 2.84 -10.97
C PRO A 247 15.54 2.42 -10.05
N SER A 248 14.34 2.97 -10.29
CA SER A 248 13.09 2.58 -9.63
C SER A 248 11.91 2.70 -10.60
N ASP A 249 10.99 1.73 -10.61
CA ASP A 249 9.80 1.77 -11.47
C ASP A 249 8.62 2.51 -10.83
N PHE A 250 8.59 2.62 -9.50
CA PHE A 250 7.54 3.30 -8.76
C PHE A 250 8.11 3.93 -7.50
N ARG A 251 7.33 4.73 -6.78
CA ARG A 251 7.77 5.36 -5.54
C ARG A 251 6.98 4.86 -4.33
N LEU A 252 7.68 4.85 -3.21
CA LEU A 252 7.25 4.32 -1.92
C LEU A 252 7.65 5.28 -0.80
N TRP A 253 6.74 5.43 0.15
CA TRP A 253 7.03 5.90 1.49
C TRP A 253 5.97 5.33 2.43
N ASP A 254 6.20 4.11 2.89
CA ASP A 254 5.31 3.49 3.88
C ASP A 254 5.31 4.29 5.20
N PRO A 255 4.16 4.53 5.86
CA PRO A 255 2.77 4.28 5.44
C PRO A 255 2.05 5.56 4.96
N LYS A 256 2.75 6.45 4.27
CA LYS A 256 2.23 7.77 3.90
C LYS A 256 1.21 7.69 2.79
N ILE A 257 0.15 8.49 2.91
CA ILE A 257 -0.89 8.66 1.89
C ILE A 257 -0.63 9.93 1.09
N ILE A 258 -0.84 9.87 -0.22
CA ILE A 258 -0.65 11.03 -1.11
C ILE A 258 -1.94 11.83 -1.32
N THR A 259 -1.76 13.06 -1.76
CA THR A 259 -2.84 13.96 -2.16
C THR A 259 -3.53 13.50 -3.45
N LYS A 260 -4.77 13.95 -3.66
CA LYS A 260 -5.50 13.82 -4.94
C LYS A 260 -4.81 14.52 -6.11
N PHE A 261 -3.92 15.46 -5.84
CA PHE A 261 -3.18 16.22 -6.88
C PHE A 261 -1.77 15.67 -7.13
N ASP A 262 -1.58 14.38 -6.88
CA ASP A 262 -0.30 13.70 -7.02
C ASP A 262 0.31 13.87 -8.42
N LYS A 263 1.54 14.39 -8.44
CA LYS A 263 2.37 14.52 -9.63
C LYS A 263 3.35 13.37 -9.72
N LYS A 264 3.62 12.95 -10.95
CA LYS A 264 4.34 11.69 -11.21
C LYS A 264 5.70 11.88 -11.86
N GLN A 265 6.12 13.11 -12.13
CA GLN A 265 7.42 13.38 -12.74
C GLN A 265 8.48 13.73 -11.71
N TYR A 266 9.57 12.96 -11.70
CA TYR A 266 10.69 13.10 -10.77
C TYR A 266 12.02 13.13 -11.54
N LEU A 267 13.01 13.83 -10.98
CA LEU A 267 14.30 14.06 -11.63
C LEU A 267 15.39 13.09 -11.15
N HIS A 268 16.20 12.60 -12.08
CA HIS A 268 17.50 11.99 -11.78
C HIS A 268 18.50 12.43 -12.84
N GLU A 269 19.64 12.98 -12.42
CA GLU A 269 20.66 13.56 -13.30
C GLU A 269 20.08 14.52 -14.36
N GLY A 270 19.13 15.36 -13.93
CA GLY A 270 18.44 16.34 -14.80
C GLY A 270 17.44 15.77 -15.80
N LYS A 271 17.19 14.45 -15.79
CA LYS A 271 16.20 13.79 -16.66
C LYS A 271 14.92 13.47 -15.89
N SER A 272 13.79 13.56 -16.58
CA SER A 272 12.44 13.37 -16.02
C SER A 272 11.95 11.94 -16.19
N TYR A 273 11.42 11.35 -15.12
CA TYR A 273 10.90 9.99 -15.09
C TYR A 273 9.52 9.95 -14.42
N TYR A 274 8.62 9.18 -15.02
CA TYR A 274 7.31 8.85 -14.48
C TYR A 274 7.43 7.84 -13.33
N LEU A 275 6.83 8.09 -12.16
CA LEU A 275 6.71 7.13 -11.06
C LEU A 275 5.30 7.14 -10.46
N PRO A 276 4.51 6.05 -10.61
CA PRO A 276 3.30 5.88 -9.83
C PRO A 276 3.64 5.63 -8.35
N TYR A 277 2.67 5.83 -7.46
CA TYR A 277 2.82 5.58 -6.04
C TYR A 277 2.08 4.32 -5.61
N GLU A 278 2.69 3.55 -4.72
CA GLU A 278 2.03 2.48 -4.00
C GLU A 278 1.86 2.87 -2.53
N HIS A 279 0.61 2.81 -2.07
CA HIS A 279 0.23 3.03 -0.69
C HIS A 279 0.26 1.73 0.09
N THR A 280 0.63 1.82 1.36
CA THR A 280 0.61 0.67 2.27
C THR A 280 -0.20 1.05 3.51
N ILE A 281 -1.15 0.21 3.88
CA ILE A 281 -1.90 0.35 5.14
C ILE A 281 -1.98 -0.97 5.89
N CYS A 282 -2.05 -0.91 7.22
CA CYS A 282 -2.40 -2.06 8.04
C CYS A 282 -3.93 -2.24 8.13
N LEU A 283 -4.41 -3.48 8.04
CA LEU A 283 -5.84 -3.80 8.26
C LEU A 283 -6.30 -3.43 9.68
N SER A 284 -5.44 -3.63 10.67
CA SER A 284 -5.70 -3.27 12.06
C SER A 284 -5.81 -1.76 12.23
N SER A 285 -6.85 -1.30 12.94
CA SER A 285 -6.97 0.10 13.35
C SER A 285 -5.98 0.47 14.46
N ARG A 286 -5.33 -0.52 15.08
CA ARG A 286 -4.27 -0.32 16.07
C ARG A 286 -2.87 -0.22 15.46
N TRP A 287 -2.74 -0.37 14.16
CA TRP A 287 -1.47 -0.25 13.43
C TRP A 287 -0.40 -1.29 13.84
N ASN A 288 -0.33 -2.40 13.10
CA ASN A 288 0.70 -3.43 13.30
C ASN A 288 1.00 -4.15 11.97
N TRP A 289 2.28 -4.41 11.69
CA TRP A 289 2.70 -5.24 10.57
C TRP A 289 2.58 -6.70 10.93
N PHE A 290 3.18 -7.12 12.04
CA PHE A 290 3.09 -8.50 12.51
C PHE A 290 1.89 -8.69 13.44
N GLN A 291 1.29 -9.88 13.40
CA GLN A 291 0.16 -10.18 14.26
C GLN A 291 0.57 -10.20 15.73
N LYS A 292 -0.28 -9.64 16.60
CA LYS A 292 -0.05 -9.63 18.05
C LYS A 292 -0.71 -10.82 18.73
N SER A 293 -0.21 -11.22 19.90
CA SER A 293 -0.87 -12.23 20.72
C SER A 293 -2.28 -11.83 21.12
N GLU A 294 -2.51 -10.54 21.36
CA GLU A 294 -3.84 -9.98 21.61
C GLU A 294 -4.64 -9.85 20.30
N GLN A 295 -5.97 -9.90 20.41
CA GLN A 295 -6.85 -9.58 19.30
C GLN A 295 -6.94 -8.07 19.15
N LEU A 296 -6.50 -7.56 18.00
CA LEU A 296 -6.60 -6.15 17.66
C LEU A 296 -7.79 -5.92 16.72
N PRO A 297 -8.53 -4.80 16.89
CA PRO A 297 -9.65 -4.46 16.01
C PRO A 297 -9.16 -4.12 14.60
N VAL A 298 -9.95 -4.50 13.60
CA VAL A 298 -9.79 -4.06 12.21
C VAL A 298 -10.26 -2.61 12.02
N ARG A 299 -9.82 -1.97 10.93
CA ARG A 299 -10.40 -0.71 10.44
C ARG A 299 -11.86 -0.89 10.06
N ALA A 300 -12.64 0.17 10.21
CA ALA A 300 -14.05 0.15 9.82
C ALA A 300 -14.20 0.01 8.30
N LEU A 301 -15.27 -0.62 7.82
CA LEU A 301 -15.49 -0.80 6.38
C LEU A 301 -15.65 0.54 5.63
N ASP A 302 -16.20 1.56 6.27
CA ASP A 302 -16.32 2.91 5.70
C ASP A 302 -14.93 3.52 5.46
N GLU A 303 -14.02 3.39 6.42
CA GLU A 303 -12.62 3.83 6.31
C GLU A 303 -11.87 3.06 5.22
N LEU A 304 -11.98 1.72 5.22
CA LEU A 304 -11.33 0.88 4.23
C LEU A 304 -11.85 1.15 2.80
N GLU A 305 -13.16 1.37 2.62
CA GLU A 305 -13.74 1.71 1.33
C GLU A 305 -13.21 3.06 0.81
N GLU A 306 -13.21 4.11 1.64
CA GLU A 306 -12.75 5.42 1.20
C GLU A 306 -11.23 5.47 1.00
N LEU A 307 -10.45 4.76 1.83
CA LEU A 307 -9.01 4.59 1.59
C LEU A 307 -8.74 3.82 0.29
N PHE A 308 -9.52 2.78 -0.02
CA PHE A 308 -9.41 2.08 -1.30
C PHE A 308 -9.61 3.04 -2.47
N TYR A 309 -10.69 3.81 -2.47
CA TYR A 309 -10.96 4.77 -3.53
C TYR A 309 -9.89 5.86 -3.61
N TRP A 310 -9.41 6.35 -2.47
CA TRP A 310 -8.36 7.37 -2.42
C TRP A 310 -7.05 6.87 -2.99
N CYS A 311 -6.59 5.70 -2.53
CA CYS A 311 -5.26 5.19 -2.82
C CYS A 311 -5.15 4.58 -4.22
N THR A 312 -6.27 4.17 -4.82
CA THR A 312 -6.32 3.63 -6.19
C THR A 312 -6.73 4.67 -7.23
N ASP A 313 -6.89 5.93 -6.83
CA ASP A 313 -7.13 7.04 -7.76
C ASP A 313 -5.83 7.54 -8.39
N ASN A 314 -5.95 8.28 -9.49
CA ASN A 314 -4.81 8.88 -10.21
C ASN A 314 -3.69 7.86 -10.50
N ASP A 315 -4.05 6.68 -11.03
CA ASP A 315 -3.12 5.60 -11.38
C ASP A 315 -2.18 5.15 -10.24
N ASN A 316 -2.61 5.29 -8.99
CA ASN A 316 -1.88 4.78 -7.83
C ASN A 316 -2.38 3.40 -7.40
N SER A 317 -1.60 2.75 -6.55
CA SER A 317 -1.91 1.41 -6.02
C SER A 317 -2.06 1.42 -4.51
N LEU A 318 -2.75 0.42 -3.99
CA LEU A 318 -2.93 0.16 -2.57
C LEU A 318 -2.58 -1.29 -2.23
N VAL A 319 -1.75 -1.48 -1.22
CA VAL A 319 -1.55 -2.76 -0.58
C VAL A 319 -2.04 -2.72 0.88
N ILE A 320 -2.82 -3.73 1.29
CA ILE A 320 -3.33 -3.84 2.66
C ILE A 320 -2.63 -5.00 3.36
N ASN A 321 -1.97 -4.73 4.49
CA ASN A 321 -1.35 -5.75 5.31
C ASN A 321 -2.38 -6.55 6.12
N VAL A 322 -2.36 -7.88 5.95
CA VAL A 322 -3.23 -8.85 6.62
C VAL A 322 -2.35 -9.98 7.19
N PRO A 323 -1.83 -9.83 8.42
CA PRO A 323 -0.79 -10.72 8.95
C PRO A 323 -1.38 -12.00 9.59
N PRO A 324 -0.84 -13.18 9.24
CA PRO A 324 -1.13 -14.43 9.94
C PRO A 324 -0.68 -14.40 11.41
N ASP A 325 -1.41 -15.11 12.27
CA ASP A 325 -1.10 -15.24 13.69
C ASP A 325 -0.08 -16.35 14.01
N LYS A 326 0.18 -16.58 15.30
CA LYS A 326 1.14 -17.61 15.75
C LYS A 326 0.75 -19.04 15.37
N THR A 327 -0.50 -19.30 14.96
CA THR A 327 -0.87 -20.60 14.39
C THR A 327 -0.40 -20.72 12.93
N GLY A 328 -0.11 -19.61 12.26
CA GLY A 328 0.20 -19.57 10.83
C GLY A 328 -1.05 -19.41 9.95
N ARG A 329 -2.12 -18.82 10.48
CA ARG A 329 -3.39 -18.54 9.77
C ARG A 329 -3.78 -17.08 9.93
N ILE A 330 -4.43 -16.51 8.93
CA ILE A 330 -5.12 -15.22 9.10
C ILE A 330 -6.34 -15.47 9.98
N ARG A 331 -6.55 -14.65 11.01
CA ARG A 331 -7.70 -14.82 11.92
C ARG A 331 -9.00 -14.59 11.17
N GLU A 332 -10.02 -15.35 11.52
CA GLU A 332 -11.27 -15.39 10.75
C GLU A 332 -11.95 -14.01 10.65
N TYR A 333 -11.97 -13.23 11.73
CA TYR A 333 -12.57 -11.88 11.71
C TYR A 333 -11.79 -10.90 10.81
N GLU A 334 -10.48 -11.07 10.65
CA GLU A 334 -9.64 -10.25 9.77
C GLU A 334 -9.85 -10.64 8.31
N ALA A 335 -9.91 -11.94 8.02
CA ALA A 335 -10.26 -12.45 6.70
C ALA A 335 -11.65 -11.97 6.27
N LEU A 336 -12.65 -12.07 7.15
CA LEU A 336 -14.00 -11.59 6.89
C LEU A 336 -14.04 -10.08 6.61
N ALA A 337 -13.22 -9.27 7.28
CA ALA A 337 -13.19 -7.82 7.07
C ALA A 337 -12.75 -7.45 5.64
N VAL A 338 -11.67 -8.06 5.13
CA VAL A 338 -11.20 -7.79 3.75
C VAL A 338 -12.09 -8.42 2.69
N ILE A 339 -12.71 -9.57 2.97
CA ILE A 339 -13.70 -10.19 2.10
C ILE A 339 -14.95 -9.31 1.98
N GLU A 340 -15.42 -8.77 3.10
CA GLU A 340 -16.59 -7.88 3.12
C GLU A 340 -16.30 -6.55 2.44
N LEU A 341 -15.09 -6.01 2.57
CA LEU A 341 -14.64 -4.86 1.79
C LEU A 341 -14.70 -5.15 0.27
N GLY A 342 -14.16 -6.28 -0.18
CA GLY A 342 -14.20 -6.68 -1.58
C GLY A 342 -15.63 -6.80 -2.13
N LYS A 343 -16.55 -7.35 -1.33
CA LYS A 343 -17.99 -7.42 -1.64
C LYS A 343 -18.63 -6.03 -1.71
N ARG A 344 -18.38 -5.17 -0.72
CA ARG A 344 -18.92 -3.80 -0.67
C ARG A 344 -18.48 -2.97 -1.88
N LEU A 345 -17.22 -3.09 -2.28
CA LEU A 345 -16.66 -2.44 -3.46
C LEU A 345 -17.19 -3.04 -4.78
N GLY A 346 -17.78 -4.24 -4.74
CA GLY A 346 -18.25 -4.94 -5.93
C GLY A 346 -17.10 -5.38 -6.86
N ILE A 347 -15.93 -5.68 -6.30
CA ILE A 347 -14.76 -6.08 -7.09
C ILE A 347 -15.05 -7.38 -7.84
N LYS A 348 -14.89 -7.34 -9.17
CA LYS A 348 -15.05 -8.51 -10.04
C LYS A 348 -13.70 -8.94 -10.61
N PRO A 349 -13.43 -10.25 -10.73
CA PRO A 349 -12.24 -10.74 -11.43
C PRO A 349 -12.15 -10.18 -12.86
N ASN A 350 -10.95 -9.84 -13.32
CA ASN A 350 -10.67 -9.37 -14.69
C ASN A 350 -11.46 -8.12 -15.12
N LYS A 351 -12.01 -7.34 -14.18
CA LYS A 351 -12.61 -6.03 -14.43
C LYS A 351 -11.74 -4.94 -13.82
N PRO A 352 -11.79 -3.70 -14.37
CA PRO A 352 -11.18 -2.55 -13.73
C PRO A 352 -11.62 -2.44 -12.26
N LEU A 353 -10.72 -1.95 -11.41
CA LEU A 353 -11.06 -1.63 -10.04
C LEU A 353 -12.18 -0.57 -10.01
N PRO A 354 -13.15 -0.69 -9.09
CA PRO A 354 -14.19 0.31 -8.94
C PRO A 354 -13.57 1.67 -8.59
N LYS A 355 -14.19 2.75 -9.06
CA LYS A 355 -13.78 4.13 -8.78
C LYS A 355 -14.83 4.77 -7.90
N ASN A 356 -14.44 5.81 -7.16
CA ASN A 356 -15.39 6.63 -6.44
C ASN A 356 -16.23 7.45 -7.43
N GLY A 357 -17.18 8.19 -6.90
CA GLY A 357 -17.88 9.22 -7.64
C GLY A 357 -17.03 10.46 -7.90
N ARG A 358 -17.64 11.44 -8.57
CA ARG A 358 -17.05 12.75 -8.79
C ARG A 358 -17.13 13.60 -7.53
N PHE A 359 -16.00 14.06 -7.01
CA PHE A 359 -15.90 14.93 -5.85
C PHE A 359 -16.31 16.36 -6.24
N ILE A 360 -17.47 16.83 -5.77
CA ILE A 360 -17.99 18.17 -6.09
C ILE A 360 -17.60 19.22 -5.03
N SER A 361 -17.12 18.78 -3.87
CA SER A 361 -16.61 19.67 -2.81
C SER A 361 -15.14 20.05 -2.98
N LEU A 362 -14.37 19.34 -3.82
CA LEU A 362 -12.92 19.53 -3.93
C LEU A 362 -12.56 20.97 -4.32
N LEU A 363 -11.68 21.60 -3.55
CA LEU A 363 -11.22 23.00 -3.68
C LEU A 363 -12.32 24.06 -3.67
N LYS A 364 -13.51 23.73 -3.17
CA LYS A 364 -14.58 24.72 -3.02
C LYS A 364 -14.35 25.62 -1.81
N PRO A 365 -14.84 26.88 -1.81
CA PRO A 365 -14.77 27.74 -0.64
C PRO A 365 -15.38 27.05 0.58
N ALA A 366 -14.64 27.05 1.69
CA ALA A 366 -15.08 26.51 2.96
C ALA A 366 -14.89 27.53 4.08
N ALA A 367 -15.82 27.57 5.01
CA ALA A 367 -15.79 28.45 6.17
C ALA A 367 -16.20 27.66 7.42
N ALA A 368 -15.64 28.02 8.56
CA ALA A 368 -16.01 27.43 9.85
C ALA A 368 -16.45 28.52 10.83
N SER A 369 -17.33 28.17 11.76
CA SER A 369 -17.74 29.07 12.86
C SER A 369 -16.57 29.45 13.77
N SER A 370 -15.59 28.56 13.90
CA SER A 370 -14.33 28.82 14.58
C SER A 370 -13.20 27.96 14.03
N VAL A 371 -11.97 28.45 14.19
CA VAL A 371 -10.72 27.75 13.84
C VAL A 371 -9.76 27.96 15.00
N ALA A 372 -9.18 26.89 15.52
CA ALA A 372 -8.18 26.97 16.58
C ALA A 372 -6.89 27.63 16.06
N ALA A 373 -6.25 28.41 16.91
CA ALA A 373 -4.90 28.91 16.69
C ALA A 373 -3.88 27.97 17.34
N ASP A 374 -2.78 27.71 16.63
CA ASP A 374 -1.64 26.96 17.12
C ASP A 374 -0.37 27.65 16.59
N LYS A 375 0.72 27.57 17.35
CA LYS A 375 1.96 28.27 17.06
C LYS A 375 2.70 27.64 15.88
N ASP A 376 2.65 26.33 15.78
CA ASP A 376 3.51 25.54 14.88
C ASP A 376 2.69 24.91 13.75
N ILE A 377 1.38 24.74 13.94
CA ILE A 377 0.49 24.09 12.97
C ILE A 377 -0.58 25.08 12.50
N THR A 378 -0.73 25.19 11.18
CA THR A 378 -1.84 25.94 10.59
C THR A 378 -3.07 25.04 10.47
N TYR A 379 -4.22 25.54 10.91
CA TYR A 379 -5.53 24.93 10.67
C TYR A 379 -6.38 25.87 9.82
N SER A 380 -7.19 25.31 8.93
CA SER A 380 -8.09 26.10 8.08
C SER A 380 -9.34 25.29 7.75
N ALA A 381 -10.48 25.97 7.64
CA ALA A 381 -11.70 25.36 7.10
C ALA A 381 -11.50 24.83 5.67
N SER A 382 -10.63 25.47 4.88
CA SER A 382 -10.32 25.04 3.50
C SER A 382 -9.52 23.74 3.41
N PHE A 383 -8.97 23.24 4.52
CA PHE A 383 -8.21 21.98 4.50
C PHE A 383 -9.11 20.76 4.48
N VAL A 384 -10.41 20.89 4.76
CA VAL A 384 -11.35 19.76 4.71
C VAL A 384 -11.69 19.31 3.30
N ASN A 385 -11.23 20.01 2.27
CA ASN A 385 -11.53 19.69 0.88
C ASN A 385 -10.37 20.09 -0.04
N ASP A 386 -9.15 20.12 0.50
CA ASP A 386 -7.93 20.39 -0.26
C ASP A 386 -7.34 19.12 -0.89
N GLY A 387 -8.02 17.98 -0.76
CA GLY A 387 -7.59 16.72 -1.35
C GLY A 387 -6.35 16.14 -0.68
N SER A 388 -6.13 16.40 0.62
CA SER A 388 -5.06 15.86 1.43
C SER A 388 -5.60 15.23 2.72
N LEU A 389 -4.96 14.15 3.19
CA LEU A 389 -5.24 13.54 4.49
C LEU A 389 -4.20 13.91 5.57
N ASP A 390 -3.31 14.86 5.27
CA ASP A 390 -2.29 15.36 6.21
C ASP A 390 -2.64 16.77 6.77
N SER A 391 -3.43 17.56 6.04
CA SER A 391 -3.96 18.86 6.49
C SER A 391 -5.35 18.68 7.10
N ARG A 392 -5.74 19.57 8.01
CA ARG A 392 -7.05 19.46 8.69
C ARG A 392 -7.60 20.80 9.16
N TRP A 393 -8.92 20.86 9.27
CA TRP A 393 -9.58 21.86 10.11
C TRP A 393 -9.59 21.40 11.56
N LEU A 394 -9.40 22.33 12.50
CA LEU A 394 -9.60 22.15 13.94
C LEU A 394 -10.44 23.33 14.44
N ALA A 395 -11.58 23.06 15.07
CA ALA A 395 -12.40 24.09 15.69
C ALA A 395 -11.76 24.63 16.99
N ALA A 396 -12.15 25.83 17.41
CA ALA A 396 -11.76 26.37 18.71
C ALA A 396 -12.67 25.88 19.86
N ASP A 397 -13.90 25.49 19.53
CA ASP A 397 -14.97 25.13 20.47
C ASP A 397 -15.36 23.66 20.33
N THR A 398 -16.03 23.07 21.31
CA THR A 398 -16.51 21.67 21.24
C THR A 398 -17.77 21.47 20.39
N THR A 399 -18.42 22.57 20.00
CA THR A 399 -19.51 22.61 19.02
C THR A 399 -19.13 23.60 17.93
N ALA A 400 -19.21 23.20 16.68
CA ALA A 400 -18.78 24.05 15.57
C ALA A 400 -19.51 23.68 14.27
N ALA A 401 -19.67 24.66 13.40
CA ALA A 401 -20.22 24.48 12.06
C ALA A 401 -19.12 24.68 11.02
N LEU A 402 -19.03 23.75 10.08
CA LEU A 402 -18.18 23.81 8.90
C LEU A 402 -19.08 23.81 7.67
N THR A 403 -18.94 24.83 6.82
CA THR A 403 -19.75 25.02 5.61
C THR A 403 -18.87 24.96 4.38
N ILE A 404 -19.30 24.22 3.36
CA ILE A 404 -18.71 24.20 2.02
C ILE A 404 -19.71 24.81 1.05
N GLU A 405 -19.25 25.76 0.24
CA GLU A 405 -20.01 26.28 -0.89
C GLU A 405 -20.02 25.27 -2.04
N LEU A 406 -21.18 25.01 -2.62
CA LEU A 406 -21.36 24.04 -3.69
C LEU A 406 -22.02 24.69 -4.90
N ASN A 407 -21.91 24.04 -6.05
CA ASN A 407 -22.64 24.42 -7.23
C ASN A 407 -24.04 23.78 -7.19
N PRO A 408 -25.14 24.55 -7.14
CA PRO A 408 -26.49 23.98 -7.10
C PRO A 408 -26.89 23.25 -8.39
N ALA A 409 -26.12 23.34 -9.47
CA ALA A 409 -26.31 22.53 -10.67
C ALA A 409 -25.70 21.12 -10.57
N GLU A 410 -24.86 20.86 -9.56
CA GLU A 410 -24.18 19.59 -9.37
C GLU A 410 -24.89 18.77 -8.28
N ALA A 411 -25.48 17.64 -8.70
CA ALA A 411 -26.11 16.72 -7.78
C ALA A 411 -25.08 15.87 -7.02
N PHE A 412 -25.44 15.41 -5.83
CA PHE A 412 -24.70 14.45 -5.03
C PHE A 412 -25.64 13.46 -4.32
N ASN A 413 -25.12 12.30 -3.95
CA ASN A 413 -25.83 11.24 -3.23
C ASN A 413 -24.93 10.53 -2.21
N LYS A 414 -23.69 10.98 -2.04
CA LYS A 414 -22.73 10.43 -1.09
C LYS A 414 -21.94 11.53 -0.40
N ILE A 415 -21.66 11.34 0.88
CA ILE A 415 -20.70 12.13 1.65
C ILE A 415 -19.74 11.16 2.33
N SER A 416 -18.45 11.52 2.36
CA SER A 416 -17.47 10.88 3.24
C SER A 416 -16.74 11.91 4.10
N ILE A 417 -16.43 11.53 5.34
CA ILE A 417 -15.80 12.41 6.33
C ILE A 417 -14.69 11.65 7.02
N PHE A 418 -13.45 12.08 6.86
CA PHE A 418 -12.31 11.60 7.65
C PHE A 418 -12.12 12.50 8.86
N GLU A 419 -12.44 11.98 10.04
CA GLU A 419 -12.21 12.69 11.29
C GLU A 419 -10.71 12.67 11.64
N TYR A 420 -10.23 13.63 12.44
CA TYR A 420 -8.98 13.48 13.19
C TYR A 420 -9.22 12.69 14.48
N GLN A 421 -8.29 11.81 14.84
CA GLN A 421 -8.32 11.07 16.10
C GLN A 421 -7.12 11.39 16.98
N ASP A 422 -7.36 11.50 18.28
CA ASP A 422 -6.30 11.52 19.26
C ASP A 422 -5.63 10.14 19.34
N THR A 423 -4.32 10.11 19.10
CA THR A 423 -3.52 8.88 19.11
C THR A 423 -2.81 8.68 20.45
N LYS A 424 -2.93 7.48 21.03
CA LYS A 424 -2.18 7.04 22.21
C LYS A 424 -1.36 5.80 21.86
N ASN A 425 -0.04 5.89 21.99
CA ASN A 425 0.85 4.75 21.78
C ASN A 425 0.62 3.66 22.84
N LEU A 426 0.70 2.40 22.40
CA LEU A 426 0.69 1.22 23.26
C LEU A 426 2.11 0.91 23.78
N PRO A 427 2.24 0.08 24.84
CA PRO A 427 3.54 -0.24 25.42
C PRO A 427 4.54 -0.93 24.49
N ASP A 428 4.08 -1.49 23.36
CA ASP A 428 4.95 -2.11 22.35
C ASP A 428 5.73 -1.09 21.51
N GLY A 429 5.48 0.22 21.71
CA GLY A 429 6.18 1.31 21.04
C GLY A 429 5.81 1.50 19.58
N PHE A 430 4.79 0.78 19.08
CA PHE A 430 4.40 0.82 17.67
C PHE A 430 2.90 0.97 17.49
N SER A 431 2.13 0.10 18.13
CA SER A 431 0.68 0.07 18.01
C SER A 431 0.06 1.29 18.71
N GLN A 432 -1.11 1.75 18.25
CA GLN A 432 -1.75 2.96 18.73
C GLN A 432 -3.25 2.82 18.91
N ILE A 433 -3.81 3.46 19.92
CA ILE A 433 -5.25 3.66 20.07
C ILE A 433 -5.62 4.99 19.45
N ARG A 434 -6.58 4.99 18.53
CA ARG A 434 -7.21 6.18 17.95
C ARG A 434 -8.53 6.46 18.65
N ASN A 435 -8.74 7.69 19.11
CA ASN A 435 -9.97 8.13 19.75
C ASN A 435 -10.57 9.33 18.99
N GLY A 436 -11.72 9.13 18.35
CA GLY A 436 -12.47 10.21 17.71
C GLY A 436 -13.11 11.16 18.73
N ARG A 437 -13.23 12.43 18.35
CA ARG A 437 -13.73 13.53 19.18
C ARG A 437 -15.23 13.77 18.98
N ILE A 438 -15.72 13.71 17.74
CA ILE A 438 -17.11 14.01 17.36
C ILE A 438 -18.04 12.88 17.81
N LYS A 439 -19.09 13.24 18.57
CA LYS A 439 -20.07 12.30 19.15
C LYS A 439 -21.45 12.44 18.54
N GLU A 440 -21.89 13.68 18.28
CA GLU A 440 -23.20 13.95 17.67
C GLU A 440 -23.04 15.09 16.65
N TYR A 441 -23.64 14.95 15.48
CA TYR A 441 -23.50 15.89 14.37
C TYR A 441 -24.67 15.79 13.39
N SER A 442 -24.90 16.86 12.63
CA SER A 442 -25.82 16.84 11.49
C SER A 442 -25.12 17.24 10.19
N ILE A 443 -25.65 16.72 9.07
CA ILE A 443 -25.37 17.25 7.74
C ILE A 443 -26.61 18.00 7.28
N ASP A 444 -26.41 19.28 6.96
CA ASP A 444 -27.47 20.17 6.54
C ASP A 444 -27.18 20.71 5.14
N ILE A 445 -28.24 21.02 4.39
CA ILE A 445 -28.18 21.68 3.09
C ILE A 445 -28.95 22.99 3.14
N TRP A 446 -28.55 23.95 2.30
CA TRP A 446 -29.24 25.22 2.16
C TRP A 446 -30.33 25.13 1.09
N GLN A 447 -31.60 25.17 1.50
CA GLN A 447 -32.76 25.14 0.62
C GLN A 447 -33.79 26.18 1.04
N ASN A 448 -34.38 26.87 0.06
CA ASN A 448 -35.44 27.86 0.27
C ASN A 448 -35.08 28.94 1.33
N GLY A 449 -33.80 29.32 1.38
CA GLY A 449 -33.30 30.34 2.32
C GLY A 449 -33.11 29.86 3.76
N GLN A 450 -33.12 28.54 4.01
CA GLN A 450 -32.94 27.96 5.35
C GLN A 450 -32.06 26.70 5.31
N TRP A 451 -31.45 26.39 6.46
CA TRP A 451 -30.75 25.12 6.66
C TRP A 451 -31.76 24.00 6.90
N GLN A 452 -31.62 22.89 6.16
CA GLN A 452 -32.41 21.67 6.34
C GLN A 452 -31.49 20.50 6.61
N THR A 453 -31.70 19.81 7.73
CA THR A 453 -30.95 18.59 8.08
C THR A 453 -31.38 17.43 7.20
N ILE A 454 -30.42 16.80 6.53
CA ILE A 454 -30.63 15.62 5.68
C ILE A 454 -29.99 14.36 6.25
N TYR A 455 -29.14 14.51 7.28
CA TYR A 455 -28.59 13.40 8.05
C TYR A 455 -28.32 13.85 9.49
N LEU A 456 -28.65 13.00 10.46
CA LEU A 456 -28.35 13.20 11.88
C LEU A 456 -27.58 11.98 12.40
N GLY A 457 -26.36 12.20 12.86
CA GLY A 457 -25.53 11.20 13.52
C GLY A 457 -25.58 11.38 15.03
N THR A 458 -26.08 10.37 15.74
CA THR A 458 -26.13 10.34 17.22
C THR A 458 -25.04 9.44 17.83
N GLU A 459 -24.19 8.87 16.98
CA GLU A 459 -23.10 7.98 17.36
C GLU A 459 -21.74 8.62 17.00
N PRO A 460 -20.65 8.25 17.69
CA PRO A 460 -19.31 8.70 17.36
C PRO A 460 -18.98 8.55 15.88
N MET A 461 -18.37 9.58 15.28
CA MET A 461 -18.09 9.61 13.84
C MET A 461 -17.12 8.49 13.41
N GLY A 462 -16.11 8.22 14.24
CA GLY A 462 -15.11 7.18 13.99
C GLY A 462 -13.98 7.67 13.08
N ASP A 463 -13.24 6.75 12.46
CA ASP A 463 -12.11 7.11 11.59
C ASP A 463 -12.57 7.77 10.28
N CYS A 464 -13.56 7.15 9.65
CA CYS A 464 -14.23 7.66 8.48
C CYS A 464 -15.71 7.35 8.56
N LYS A 465 -16.53 8.35 8.23
CA LYS A 465 -17.98 8.19 8.09
C LYS A 465 -18.38 8.27 6.63
N VAL A 466 -19.10 7.27 6.13
CA VAL A 466 -19.75 7.32 4.82
C VAL A 466 -21.27 7.43 4.99
N ILE A 467 -21.88 8.37 4.27
CA ILE A 467 -23.32 8.57 4.20
C ILE A 467 -23.74 8.39 2.74
N ARG A 468 -24.59 7.40 2.47
CA ARG A 468 -25.21 7.17 1.15
C ARG A 468 -26.67 7.53 1.22
N PHE A 469 -27.08 8.47 0.38
CA PHE A 469 -28.45 8.95 0.35
C PHE A 469 -29.31 8.13 -0.62
N PRO A 470 -30.59 7.88 -0.29
CA PRO A 470 -31.50 7.14 -1.17
C PRO A 470 -31.97 7.96 -2.39
N LYS A 471 -31.69 9.26 -2.40
CA LYS A 471 -31.98 10.18 -3.52
C LYS A 471 -30.81 11.13 -3.70
N THR A 472 -30.78 11.78 -4.86
CA THR A 472 -29.84 12.86 -5.13
C THR A 472 -30.30 14.18 -4.51
N TYR A 473 -29.35 14.95 -4.00
CA TYR A 473 -29.53 16.32 -3.53
C TYR A 473 -28.73 17.28 -4.40
N ALA A 474 -29.18 18.53 -4.46
CA ALA A 474 -28.45 19.65 -5.03
C ALA A 474 -28.67 20.87 -4.13
N THR A 475 -27.62 21.66 -3.91
CA THR A 475 -27.62 22.78 -2.97
C THR A 475 -26.49 23.74 -3.30
N SER A 476 -26.62 25.01 -2.91
CA SER A 476 -25.52 25.97 -2.98
C SER A 476 -24.59 25.92 -1.77
N LYS A 477 -25.02 25.30 -0.66
CA LYS A 477 -24.18 25.12 0.55
C LYS A 477 -24.50 23.82 1.26
N LEU A 478 -23.46 23.20 1.80
CA LEU A 478 -23.54 22.05 2.69
C LEU A 478 -22.85 22.38 4.01
N ARG A 479 -23.43 21.95 5.13
CA ARG A 479 -22.88 22.18 6.47
C ARG A 479 -22.73 20.88 7.23
N LEU A 480 -21.54 20.62 7.77
CA LEU A 480 -21.33 19.74 8.90
C LEU A 480 -21.51 20.56 10.18
N ASN A 481 -22.50 20.22 10.99
CA ASN A 481 -22.77 20.88 12.26
C ASN A 481 -22.48 19.92 13.41
N VAL A 482 -21.39 20.15 14.14
CA VAL A 482 -21.01 19.33 15.30
C VAL A 482 -21.80 19.79 16.51
N LEU A 483 -22.67 18.90 16.99
CA LEU A 483 -23.59 19.13 18.11
C LEU A 483 -22.97 18.77 19.45
N LYS A 484 -22.05 17.79 19.45
CA LYS A 484 -21.35 17.32 20.65
C LYS A 484 -20.02 16.69 20.28
N ALA A 485 -18.97 17.04 21.02
CA ALA A 485 -17.66 16.42 20.93
C ALA A 485 -16.99 16.32 22.30
N THR A 486 -16.07 15.36 22.47
CA THR A 486 -15.28 15.20 23.71
C THR A 486 -14.09 16.15 23.81
N ALA A 487 -13.72 16.77 22.68
CA ALA A 487 -12.69 17.80 22.53
C ALA A 487 -13.03 18.61 21.26
N PRO A 488 -12.40 19.77 21.00
CA PRO A 488 -12.68 20.54 19.78
C PRO A 488 -12.57 19.65 18.53
N PRO A 489 -13.63 19.55 17.71
CA PRO A 489 -13.69 18.65 16.57
C PRO A 489 -12.66 19.03 15.53
N SER A 490 -12.19 18.01 14.81
CA SER A 490 -11.23 18.21 13.74
C SER A 490 -11.47 17.18 12.63
N VAL A 491 -11.32 17.64 11.40
CA VAL A 491 -11.65 16.89 10.18
C VAL A 491 -10.51 17.05 9.20
N TYR A 492 -9.97 15.93 8.73
CA TYR A 492 -8.99 15.89 7.65
C TYR A 492 -9.68 16.21 6.32
N GLU A 493 -10.79 15.53 6.02
CA GLU A 493 -11.51 15.69 4.74
C GLU A 493 -13.03 15.53 4.93
N LEU A 494 -13.81 16.37 4.27
CA LEU A 494 -15.26 16.34 4.07
C LEU A 494 -15.54 16.36 2.56
N SER A 495 -15.73 15.18 2.00
CA SER A 495 -16.00 15.00 0.58
C SER A 495 -17.50 14.91 0.29
N VAL A 496 -17.99 15.73 -0.64
CA VAL A 496 -19.35 15.65 -1.21
C VAL A 496 -19.23 15.06 -2.61
N ILE A 497 -19.92 13.95 -2.85
CA ILE A 497 -19.62 13.05 -3.97
C ILE A 497 -20.91 12.74 -4.75
N ASN A 498 -20.82 12.89 -6.08
CA ASN A 498 -21.77 12.32 -7.03
C ASN A 498 -21.32 10.90 -7.37
N PHE A 499 -21.85 9.92 -6.63
CA PHE A 499 -21.43 8.51 -6.63
C PHE A 499 -22.24 7.65 -7.59
#